data_AF-A0A2V3JIG8-F1
#
_entry.id   AF-A0A2V3JIG8-F1
#
_cell.length_a   1.000
_cell.length_b   1.000
_cell.length_c   1.000
_cell.angle_alpha   90.00
_cell.angle_beta   90.00
_cell.angle_gamma   90.00
#
_symmetry.space_group_name_H-M   'P 1'
#
loop_
_entity.id
_entity.type
_entity.pdbx_description
1 polymer ?
#
loop_
_entity_poly.entity_id
_entity_poly.type
_entity_poly.pdbx_seq_one_letter_code
_entity_poly.pdbx_strand_id
1 'polypeptide(L)'
;MSETISFTPSPHIAKELDAISELGWYRDKNDFITDAINTLLSAHRELRIAIACKLYENEEISLGRAAEIVGTSIEEMKKIISDHGMKLVIGTSIPNEKDRARTVLRMLRGS
;
A
#
# COMPACT_ATOMS: atom_id res chain seq x y z
N MET A 1 -14.18 -2.36 7.66
CA MET A 1 -14.06 -1.57 8.91
C MET A 1 -13.18 -0.38 8.58
N SER A 2 -13.56 0.82 8.98
CA SER A 2 -12.75 2.02 8.76
C SER A 2 -11.77 2.17 9.91
N GLU A 3 -10.49 2.35 9.62
CA GLU A 3 -9.47 2.64 10.64
C GLU A 3 -9.26 4.15 10.73
N THR A 4 -9.24 4.70 11.94
CA THR A 4 -8.93 6.11 12.17
C THR A 4 -7.42 6.30 12.17
N ILE A 5 -6.91 7.05 11.20
CA ILE A 5 -5.51 7.48 11.15
C ILE A 5 -5.44 8.92 11.67
N SER A 6 -4.64 9.15 12.71
CA SER A 6 -4.35 10.50 13.21
C SER A 6 -3.02 11.00 12.61
N PHE A 7 -3.00 12.27 12.21
CA PHE A 7 -1.79 12.97 11.82
C PHE A 7 -1.83 14.41 12.32
N THR A 8 -0.68 15.02 12.52
CA THR A 8 -0.56 16.42 12.93
C THR A 8 0.02 17.24 11.76
N PRO A 9 -0.81 17.97 10.99
CA PRO A 9 -0.32 18.82 9.92
C PRO A 9 0.48 20.02 10.44
N SER A 10 1.24 20.64 9.54
CA SER A 10 1.79 21.97 9.78
C SER A 10 0.65 23.01 9.97
N PRO A 11 0.92 24.14 10.63
CA PRO A 11 -0.12 25.16 10.87
C PRO A 11 -0.77 25.73 9.60
N HIS A 12 -0.05 25.76 8.46
CA HIS A 12 -0.62 26.24 7.19
C HIS A 12 -1.55 25.19 6.56
N ILE A 13 -1.15 23.91 6.53
CA ILE A 13 -2.00 22.83 6.02
C ILE A 13 -3.27 22.70 6.85
N ALA A 14 -3.20 22.87 8.17
CA ALA A 14 -4.38 22.85 9.02
C ALA A 14 -5.43 23.90 8.58
N LYS A 15 -4.97 25.15 8.34
CA LYS A 15 -5.84 26.25 7.88
C LYS A 15 -6.39 26.01 6.48
N GLU A 16 -5.61 25.43 5.58
CA GLU A 16 -6.07 25.07 4.23
C GLU A 16 -7.15 23.99 4.28
N LEU A 17 -6.97 22.96 5.12
CA LEU A 17 -7.98 21.91 5.33
C LEU A 17 -9.29 22.46 5.93
N ASP A 18 -9.20 23.43 6.85
CA ASP A 18 -10.38 24.14 7.37
C ASP A 18 -11.10 24.86 6.24
N ALA A 19 -10.38 25.67 5.44
CA ALA A 19 -10.96 26.41 4.33
C ALA A 19 -11.60 25.50 3.27
N ILE A 20 -10.98 24.35 2.94
CA ILE A 20 -11.54 23.38 1.98
C ILE A 20 -12.91 22.87 2.43
N SER A 21 -13.09 22.62 3.73
CA SER A 21 -14.38 22.18 4.26
C SER A 21 -15.47 23.26 4.19
N GLU A 22 -15.09 24.54 4.20
CA GLU A 22 -16.01 25.67 4.08
C GLU A 22 -16.45 25.94 2.64
N LEU A 23 -15.62 25.60 1.64
CA LEU A 23 -15.90 25.82 0.22
C LEU A 23 -17.00 24.90 -0.33
N GLY A 24 -17.34 23.81 0.38
CA GLY A 24 -18.41 22.89 0.00
C GLY A 24 -18.12 22.00 -1.22
N TRP A 25 -16.88 21.96 -1.71
CA TRP A 25 -16.48 21.08 -2.82
C TRP A 25 -16.30 19.63 -2.38
N TYR A 26 -15.91 19.44 -1.12
CA TYR A 26 -15.76 18.15 -0.48
C TYR A 26 -16.72 18.07 0.71
N ARG A 27 -17.17 16.85 1.03
CA ARG A 27 -18.12 16.65 2.16
C ARG A 27 -17.48 16.99 3.50
N ASP A 28 -16.21 16.64 3.66
CA ASP A 28 -15.40 16.90 4.83
C ASP A 28 -13.90 16.77 4.49
N LYS A 29 -13.04 16.94 5.50
CA LYS A 29 -11.59 16.78 5.35
C LYS A 29 -11.18 15.36 4.96
N ASN A 30 -11.89 14.32 5.40
CA ASN A 30 -11.55 12.94 5.08
C ASN A 30 -11.79 12.65 3.60
N ASP A 31 -12.89 13.17 3.05
CA ASP A 31 -13.24 13.09 1.63
C ASP A 31 -12.13 13.72 0.77
N PHE A 32 -11.70 14.93 1.14
CA PHE A 32 -10.59 15.62 0.48
C PHE A 32 -9.27 14.84 0.57
N ILE A 33 -8.88 14.39 1.77
CA ILE A 33 -7.62 13.67 1.98
C ILE A 33 -7.61 12.36 1.18
N THR A 34 -8.74 11.64 1.16
CA THR A 34 -8.87 10.40 0.39
C THR A 34 -8.68 10.65 -1.10
N ASP A 35 -9.32 11.70 -1.63
CA ASP A 35 -9.17 12.10 -3.02
C ASP A 35 -7.74 12.55 -3.37
N ALA A 36 -7.10 13.32 -2.47
CA ALA A 36 -5.71 13.74 -2.62
C ALA A 36 -4.75 12.56 -2.69
N ILE A 37 -4.92 11.56 -1.82
CA ILE A 37 -4.12 10.32 -1.83
C ILE A 37 -4.32 9.57 -3.15
N ASN A 38 -5.58 9.38 -3.58
CA ASN A 38 -5.89 8.69 -4.84
C ASN A 38 -5.28 9.42 -6.04
N THR A 39 -5.35 10.75 -6.05
CA THR A 39 -4.77 11.61 -7.09
C THR A 39 -3.25 11.47 -7.12
N LEU A 40 -2.59 11.56 -5.97
CA LEU A 40 -1.15 11.36 -5.84
C LEU A 40 -0.73 9.98 -6.36
N LEU A 41 -1.38 8.92 -5.89
CA LEU A 41 -1.06 7.56 -6.34
C LEU A 41 -1.34 7.38 -7.84
N SER A 42 -2.29 8.11 -8.42
CA SER A 42 -2.56 8.08 -9.87
C SER A 42 -1.44 8.73 -10.67
N ALA A 43 -0.87 9.83 -10.17
CA ALA A 43 0.27 10.50 -10.78
C ALA A 43 1.59 9.72 -10.58
N HIS A 44 1.73 8.98 -9.47
CA HIS A 44 2.96 8.26 -9.12
C HIS A 44 2.81 6.74 -9.27
N ARG A 45 2.77 6.26 -10.51
CA ARG A 45 2.59 4.83 -10.84
C ARG A 45 3.57 3.90 -10.12
N GLU A 46 4.85 4.26 -10.02
CA GLU A 46 5.86 3.45 -9.34
C GLU A 46 5.57 3.30 -7.83
N LEU A 47 5.13 4.37 -7.17
CA LEU A 47 4.75 4.32 -5.75
C LEU A 47 3.53 3.42 -5.55
N ARG A 48 2.53 3.53 -6.44
CA ARG A 48 1.34 2.67 -6.43
C ARG A 48 1.70 1.20 -6.64
N ILE A 49 2.64 0.89 -7.53
CA ILE A 49 3.17 -0.47 -7.72
C ILE A 49 3.85 -0.94 -6.44
N ALA A 50 4.75 -0.14 -5.86
CA ALA A 50 5.45 -0.50 -4.63
C ALA A 50 4.49 -0.81 -3.48
N ILE A 51 3.43 -0.02 -3.30
CA ILE A 51 2.37 -0.26 -2.31
C ILE A 51 1.64 -1.58 -2.59
N ALA A 52 1.17 -1.79 -3.82
CA ALA A 52 0.45 -3.02 -4.18
C ALA A 52 1.31 -4.27 -3.98
N CYS A 53 2.57 -4.19 -4.37
CA CYS A 53 3.58 -5.21 -4.13
C CYS A 53 3.78 -5.49 -2.64
N LYS A 54 3.92 -4.44 -1.81
CA LYS A 54 4.12 -4.59 -0.36
C LYS A 54 2.92 -5.23 0.33
N LEU A 55 1.71 -4.81 -0.03
CA LEU A 55 0.47 -5.38 0.52
C LEU A 55 0.29 -6.84 0.10
N TYR A 56 0.66 -7.20 -1.14
CA TYR A 56 0.63 -8.58 -1.61
C TYR A 56 1.67 -9.45 -0.90
N GLU A 57 2.90 -8.94 -0.72
CA GLU A 57 3.97 -9.63 0.02
C GLU A 57 3.55 -9.94 1.47
N ASN A 58 2.85 -9.01 2.11
CA ASN A 58 2.33 -9.19 3.47
C ASN A 58 1.08 -10.09 3.53
N GLU A 59 0.62 -10.63 2.40
CA GLU A 59 -0.62 -11.42 2.27
C GLU A 59 -1.89 -10.66 2.71
N GLU A 60 -1.84 -9.33 2.74
CA GLU A 60 -2.98 -8.46 3.09
C GLU A 60 -3.98 -8.33 1.94
N ILE A 61 -3.50 -8.51 0.70
CA ILE A 61 -4.33 -8.46 -0.51
C ILE A 61 -4.01 -9.62 -1.46
N SER A 62 -4.99 -9.99 -2.27
CA SER A 62 -4.79 -10.96 -3.35
C SER A 62 -4.05 -10.35 -4.54
N LEU A 63 -3.51 -11.21 -5.42
CA LEU A 63 -2.90 -10.79 -6.69
C LEU A 63 -3.88 -9.98 -7.57
N GLY A 64 -5.15 -10.38 -7.59
CA GLY A 64 -6.19 -9.65 -8.33
C GLY A 64 -6.40 -8.25 -7.77
N ARG A 65 -6.44 -8.12 -6.44
CA ARG A 65 -6.55 -6.81 -5.79
C ARG A 65 -5.31 -5.94 -6.03
N ALA A 66 -4.12 -6.53 -6.07
CA ALA A 66 -2.91 -5.80 -6.43
C ALA A 66 -2.97 -5.27 -7.87
N ALA A 67 -3.47 -6.08 -8.82
CA ALA A 67 -3.66 -5.68 -10.21
C ALA A 67 -4.67 -4.53 -10.35
N GLU A 68 -5.77 -4.56 -9.59
CA GLU A 68 -6.74 -3.47 -9.51
C GLU A 68 -6.12 -2.16 -9.01
N ILE A 69 -5.33 -2.22 -7.92
CA ILE A 69 -4.67 -1.03 -7.36
C ILE A 69 -3.77 -0.37 -8.40
N VAL A 70 -2.98 -1.18 -9.13
CA VAL A 70 -2.06 -0.70 -10.17
C VAL A 70 -2.77 -0.29 -11.47
N GLY A 71 -4.00 -0.76 -11.68
CA GLY A 71 -4.75 -0.57 -12.93
C GLY A 71 -4.15 -1.37 -14.08
N THR A 72 -3.91 -2.67 -13.84
CA THR A 72 -3.29 -3.58 -14.81
C THR A 72 -4.00 -4.94 -14.83
N SER A 73 -3.66 -5.81 -15.78
CA SER A 73 -4.17 -7.19 -15.80
C SER A 73 -3.46 -8.07 -14.76
N ILE A 74 -4.08 -9.18 -14.37
CA ILE A 74 -3.48 -10.15 -13.44
C ILE A 74 -2.17 -10.70 -14.02
N GLU A 75 -2.13 -10.98 -15.33
CA GLU A 75 -0.94 -11.47 -16.04
C GLU A 75 0.22 -10.48 -15.96
N GLU A 76 -0.07 -9.19 -16.14
CA GLU A 76 0.95 -8.15 -16.08
C GLU A 76 1.39 -7.90 -14.63
N MET A 77 0.48 -7.98 -13.67
CA MET A 77 0.82 -7.89 -12.25
C MET A 77 1.79 -9.01 -11.80
N LYS A 78 1.66 -10.23 -12.35
CA LYS A 78 2.62 -11.32 -12.08
C LYS A 78 4.04 -10.96 -12.51
N LYS A 79 4.20 -10.30 -13.67
CA LYS A 79 5.50 -9.83 -14.15
C LYS A 79 6.04 -8.75 -13.25
N ILE A 80 5.21 -7.75 -12.92
CA ILE A 80 5.58 -6.64 -12.02
C ILE A 80 6.12 -7.17 -10.69
N ILE A 81 5.46 -8.15 -10.06
CA ILE A 81 5.90 -8.75 -8.80
C ILE A 81 7.22 -9.51 -8.96
N SER A 82 7.37 -10.25 -10.06
CA SER A 82 8.60 -10.99 -10.38
C SER A 82 9.79 -10.05 -10.59
N ASP A 83 9.58 -8.96 -11.33
CA ASP A 83 10.59 -7.94 -11.64
C ASP A 83 10.95 -7.10 -10.41
N HIS A 84 10.01 -6.90 -9.49
CA HIS A 84 10.25 -6.29 -8.17
C HIS A 84 11.01 -7.21 -7.20
N GLY A 85 11.51 -8.37 -7.65
CA GLY A 85 12.38 -9.26 -6.89
C GLY A 85 11.63 -10.13 -5.86
N MET A 86 10.30 -10.18 -5.92
CA MET A 86 9.48 -10.99 -5.01
C MET A 86 9.15 -12.34 -5.63
N LYS A 87 9.31 -13.42 -4.86
CA LYS A 87 8.82 -14.75 -5.25
C LYS A 87 7.31 -14.76 -5.17
N LEU A 88 6.64 -15.09 -6.28
CA LEU A 88 5.19 -15.21 -6.35
C LEU A 88 4.69 -16.19 -5.28
N VAL A 89 3.89 -15.72 -4.31
CA VAL A 89 3.19 -16.61 -3.37
C VAL A 89 1.96 -17.14 -4.11
N ILE A 90 2.15 -18.26 -4.81
CA ILE A 90 1.04 -19.01 -5.40
C ILE A 90 0.28 -19.62 -4.23
N GLY A 91 -0.97 -19.19 -4.07
CA GLY A 91 -1.76 -19.39 -2.87
C GLY A 91 -1.81 -20.83 -2.40
N THR A 92 -1.39 -21.05 -1.15
CA THR A 92 -2.12 -21.79 -0.13
C THR A 92 -1.43 -21.56 1.23
N SER A 93 -2.22 -21.13 2.21
CA SER A 93 -1.94 -21.11 3.66
C SER A 93 -1.02 -20.04 4.24
N ILE A 94 -1.64 -19.01 4.82
CA ILE A 94 -1.25 -18.48 6.16
C ILE A 94 -1.27 -19.72 7.12
N PRO A 95 -0.32 -19.97 8.05
CA PRO A 95 0.30 -18.96 8.93
C PRO A 95 1.79 -19.16 9.38
N ASN A 96 2.29 -18.08 9.99
CA ASN A 96 3.15 -18.01 11.18
C ASN A 96 4.67 -18.10 11.05
N GLU A 97 5.32 -17.06 11.59
CA GLU A 97 6.50 -16.97 12.50
C GLU A 97 7.77 -17.82 12.24
N LYS A 98 7.70 -18.86 11.42
CA LYS A 98 8.80 -19.77 11.07
C LYS A 98 9.83 -19.15 10.13
N ASP A 99 9.48 -18.11 9.38
CA ASP A 99 10.43 -17.44 8.49
C ASP A 99 11.44 -16.55 9.22
N ARG A 100 11.11 -16.11 10.45
CA ARG A 100 12.08 -15.45 11.33
C ARG A 100 13.16 -16.43 11.80
N ALA A 101 12.77 -17.67 12.13
CA ALA A 101 13.71 -18.69 12.61
C ALA A 101 14.75 -19.09 11.55
N ARG A 102 14.38 -19.13 10.26
CA ARG A 102 15.31 -19.45 9.16
C ARG A 102 16.32 -18.34 8.90
N THR A 103 15.92 -17.08 9.11
CA THR A 103 16.79 -15.92 8.92
C THR A 103 17.87 -15.87 10.00
N VAL A 104 17.51 -16.10 11.27
CA VAL A 104 18.47 -16.11 12.39
C VAL A 104 19.45 -17.30 12.30
N LEU A 105 18.99 -18.49 11.88
CA LEU A 105 19.86 -19.67 11.72
C LEU A 105 20.93 -19.49 10.63
N ARG A 106 20.64 -18.69 9.60
CA ARG A 106 21.57 -18.41 8.51
C ARG A 106 22.66 -17.42 8.94
N MET A 107 22.37 -16.52 9.88
CA MET A 107 23.36 -15.60 10.45
C MET A 107 24.31 -16.30 11.42
N LEU A 108 23.87 -17.33 12.14
CA LEU A 108 24.70 -18.06 13.11
C LEU A 108 25.64 -19.10 12.50
N ARG A 109 25.43 -19.53 11.24
CA ARG A 109 26.31 -20.51 10.57
C ARG A 109 27.35 -19.87 9.63
N GLY A 110 27.49 -18.55 9.67
CA GLY A 110 28.43 -17.78 8.86
C GLY A 110 29.27 -16.84 9.70
N SER A 111 30.09 -17.39 10.60
CA SER A 111 31.26 -16.75 11.23
C SER A 111 32.22 -17.84 11.70
#